data_AF-A0A418SE83-F1
#
_entry.id   AF-A0A418SE83-F1
#
_cell.length_a   1.000
_cell.length_b   1.000
_cell.length_c   1.000
_cell.angle_alpha   90.00
_cell.angle_beta   90.00
_cell.angle_gamma   90.00
#
_symmetry.space_group_name_H-M   'P 1'
#
loop_
_entity.id
_entity.type
_entity.pdbx_description
1 polymer ?
#
loop_
_entity_poly.entity_id
_entity_poly.type
_entity_poly.pdbx_seq_one_letter_code
_entity_poly.pdbx_strand_id
1 'polypeptide(L)'
;MSIELQSDCAQCAALCCMALALDAGQSFAIDKPAGLACPNLTGHACRIHGQLKEQGFDGCRAYECLGAGQRVTQDLFQGRSWQDDPRLTDPMIRAFAGMRAIHQRLELLQAAGALPLDTADRNKRRASIDTLSGTLPLARVESFPGSAEEAEVDAFIRSLSRYVARE
;
A
#
# COMPACT_ATOMS: atom_id res chain seq x y z
N MET A 1 -2.59 -11.52 15.17
CA MET A 1 -3.11 -12.03 13.88
C MET A 1 -2.22 -11.45 12.79
N SER A 2 -1.58 -12.24 11.93
CA SER A 2 -0.73 -11.69 10.86
C SER A 2 -1.58 -11.35 9.65
N ILE A 3 -1.49 -10.12 9.15
CA ILE A 3 -2.15 -9.73 7.89
C ILE A 3 -1.35 -10.28 6.72
N GLU A 4 -2.04 -10.73 5.69
CA GLU A 4 -1.44 -11.13 4.43
C GLU A 4 -1.11 -9.87 3.62
N LEU A 5 0.19 -9.62 3.42
CA LEU A 5 0.71 -8.46 2.69
C LEU A 5 0.87 -8.76 1.20
N GLN A 6 -0.23 -9.15 0.58
CA GLN A 6 -0.29 -9.48 -0.84
C GLN A 6 -1.44 -8.74 -1.49
N SER A 7 -1.24 -8.20 -2.69
CA SER A 7 -2.33 -7.59 -3.44
C SER A 7 -3.34 -8.64 -3.91
N ASP A 8 -4.61 -8.41 -3.57
CA ASP A 8 -5.75 -9.06 -4.21
C ASP A 8 -6.53 -7.98 -4.98
N CYS A 9 -6.21 -7.84 -6.27
CA CYS A 9 -6.88 -6.85 -7.12
C CYS A 9 -8.37 -7.14 -7.31
N ALA A 10 -8.85 -8.38 -7.13
CA ALA A 10 -10.27 -8.72 -7.27
C ALA A 10 -11.12 -8.15 -6.12
N GLN A 11 -10.49 -7.85 -4.98
CA GLN A 11 -11.13 -7.21 -3.82
C GLN A 11 -10.90 -5.69 -3.77
N CYS A 12 -10.31 -5.09 -4.82
CA CYS A 12 -9.97 -3.67 -4.85
C CYS A 12 -10.79 -2.92 -5.90
N ALA A 13 -11.13 -1.65 -5.63
CA ALA A 13 -11.70 -0.73 -6.60
C ALA A 13 -10.64 -0.13 -7.56
N ALA A 14 -9.71 -0.96 -8.07
CA ALA A 14 -8.64 -0.56 -9.00
C ALA A 14 -7.79 0.66 -8.56
N LEU A 15 -7.52 0.80 -7.25
CA LEU A 15 -6.92 2.00 -6.68
C LEU A 15 -5.52 2.31 -7.23
N CYS A 16 -4.67 1.32 -7.48
CA CYS A 16 -3.36 1.56 -8.10
C CYS A 16 -3.46 2.13 -9.54
N CYS A 17 -4.48 1.72 -10.29
CA CYS A 17 -4.71 2.17 -11.67
C CYS A 17 -5.32 3.58 -11.74
N MET A 18 -6.06 4.00 -10.71
CA MET A 18 -6.71 5.30 -10.63
C MET A 18 -5.85 6.33 -9.86
N ALA A 19 -5.39 5.98 -8.65
CA ALA A 19 -4.83 6.93 -7.70
C ALA A 19 -3.41 7.39 -8.02
N LEU A 20 -2.61 6.58 -8.71
CA LEU A 20 -1.20 6.91 -9.00
C LEU A 20 -1.06 7.67 -10.31
N ALA A 21 -0.15 8.63 -10.35
CA ALA A 21 0.31 9.21 -11.61
C ALA A 21 1.26 8.23 -12.33
N LEU A 22 1.22 8.24 -13.67
CA LEU A 22 2.17 7.56 -14.54
C LEU A 22 2.79 8.63 -15.44
N ASP A 23 4.12 8.65 -15.53
CA ASP A 23 4.86 9.55 -16.41
C ASP A 23 5.43 8.74 -17.57
N ALA A 24 5.22 9.20 -18.80
CA ALA A 24 5.71 8.50 -19.98
C ALA A 24 7.24 8.40 -19.97
N GLY A 25 7.76 7.20 -20.23
CA GLY A 25 9.20 6.94 -20.19
C GLY A 25 9.52 5.45 -20.22
N GLN A 26 10.60 5.07 -19.52
CA GLN A 26 11.08 3.68 -19.54
C GLN A 26 10.08 2.69 -18.93
N SER A 27 9.30 3.12 -17.93
CA SER A 27 8.40 2.24 -17.17
C SER A 27 6.94 2.31 -17.60
N PHE A 28 6.53 3.38 -18.31
CA PHE A 28 5.15 3.62 -18.71
C PHE A 28 5.07 4.21 -20.12
N ALA A 29 4.18 3.67 -20.94
CA ALA A 29 3.97 4.10 -22.33
C ALA A 29 3.15 5.40 -22.46
N ILE A 30 2.54 5.88 -21.36
CA ILE A 30 1.62 7.01 -21.37
C ILE A 30 1.87 7.93 -20.18
N ASP A 31 1.52 9.19 -20.36
CA ASP A 31 1.23 10.09 -19.25
C ASP A 31 -0.19 9.84 -18.75
N LYS A 32 -0.35 9.77 -17.43
CA LYS A 32 -1.64 9.65 -16.77
C LYS A 32 -1.59 10.38 -15.43
N PRO A 33 -2.34 11.47 -15.23
CA PRO A 33 -2.37 12.14 -13.93
C PRO A 33 -3.00 11.23 -12.86
N ALA A 34 -2.65 11.50 -11.60
CA ALA A 34 -3.31 10.86 -10.45
C ALA A 34 -4.81 11.21 -10.41
N GLY A 35 -5.63 10.27 -9.96
CA GLY A 35 -7.08 10.45 -9.85
C GLY A 35 -7.86 10.22 -11.14
N LEU A 36 -7.18 10.04 -12.28
CA LEU A 36 -7.83 9.59 -13.51
C LEU A 36 -7.68 8.09 -13.72
N ALA A 37 -8.76 7.48 -14.21
CA ALA A 37 -8.78 6.08 -14.60
C ALA A 37 -7.71 5.77 -15.66
N CYS A 38 -6.95 4.69 -15.47
CA CYS A 38 -6.10 4.16 -16.53
C CYS A 38 -6.96 3.78 -17.76
N PRO A 39 -6.57 4.14 -19.00
CA PRO A 39 -7.32 3.79 -20.21
C PRO A 39 -7.35 2.27 -20.49
N ASN A 40 -6.53 1.49 -19.78
CA ASN A 40 -6.53 0.03 -19.84
C ASN A 40 -7.48 -0.63 -18.83
N LEU A 41 -8.22 0.15 -18.05
CA LEU A 41 -9.15 -0.37 -17.06
C LEU A 41 -10.47 -0.80 -17.71
N THR A 42 -11.02 -1.94 -17.28
CA THR A 42 -12.35 -2.44 -17.68
C THR A 42 -13.04 -2.97 -16.44
N GLY A 43 -14.05 -2.24 -15.94
CA GLY A 43 -14.53 -2.41 -14.58
C GLY A 43 -13.40 -2.10 -13.59
N HIS A 44 -13.08 -3.04 -12.69
CA HIS A 44 -11.95 -2.91 -11.76
C HIS A 44 -10.70 -3.71 -12.19
N ALA A 45 -10.71 -4.33 -13.38
CA ALA A 45 -9.62 -5.14 -13.89
C ALA A 45 -8.82 -4.42 -14.99
N CYS A 46 -7.51 -4.69 -15.04
CA CYS A 46 -6.66 -4.23 -16.13
C CYS A 46 -6.77 -5.20 -17.32
N ARG A 47 -7.30 -4.73 -18.47
CA ARG A 47 -7.53 -5.57 -19.65
C ARG A 47 -6.24 -6.09 -20.32
N ILE A 48 -5.10 -5.48 -20.00
CA ILE A 48 -3.78 -5.85 -20.54
C ILE A 48 -2.85 -6.43 -19.48
N HIS A 49 -3.35 -6.86 -18.31
CA HIS A 49 -2.48 -7.26 -17.19
C HIS A 49 -1.44 -8.33 -17.58
N GLY A 50 -1.84 -9.32 -18.38
CA GLY A 50 -0.95 -10.37 -18.90
C GLY A 50 -0.01 -9.93 -20.03
N GLN A 51 -0.08 -8.67 -20.46
CA GLN A 51 0.70 -8.10 -21.57
C GLN A 51 1.36 -6.76 -21.18
N LEU A 52 1.45 -6.45 -19.88
CA LEU A 52 1.92 -5.14 -19.42
C LEU A 52 3.33 -4.83 -19.94
N LYS A 53 4.22 -5.82 -19.99
CA LYS A 53 5.59 -5.63 -20.50
C LYS A 53 5.60 -5.24 -21.97
N GLU A 54 4.89 -6.02 -22.78
CA GLU A 54 4.81 -5.86 -24.23
C GLU A 54 4.15 -4.52 -24.61
N GLN A 55 3.26 -4.02 -23.75
CA GLN A 55 2.54 -2.76 -23.93
C GLN A 55 3.25 -1.54 -23.27
N GLY A 56 4.45 -1.72 -22.71
CA GLY A 56 5.25 -0.63 -22.13
C GLY A 56 4.80 -0.17 -20.74
N PHE A 57 4.26 -1.06 -19.90
CA PHE A 57 3.81 -0.82 -18.53
C PHE A 57 4.62 -1.65 -17.50
N ASP A 58 5.95 -1.72 -17.67
CA ASP A 58 6.84 -2.44 -16.76
C ASP A 58 6.76 -1.91 -15.32
N GLY A 59 6.49 -0.62 -15.14
CA GLY A 59 6.25 -0.04 -13.82
C GLY A 59 5.02 -0.63 -13.12
N CYS A 60 3.95 -0.97 -13.86
CA CYS A 60 2.77 -1.62 -13.28
C CYS A 60 3.08 -3.06 -12.81
N ARG A 61 4.00 -3.76 -13.48
CA ARG A 61 4.43 -5.12 -13.10
C ARG A 61 5.33 -5.12 -11.87
N ALA A 62 6.22 -4.14 -11.76
CA ALA A 62 7.15 -4.02 -10.65
C ALA A 62 6.50 -3.48 -9.37
N TYR A 63 5.32 -2.87 -9.50
CA TYR A 63 4.62 -2.22 -8.42
C TYR A 63 3.80 -3.23 -7.58
N GLU A 64 3.96 -3.17 -6.27
CA GLU A 64 3.20 -3.95 -5.29
C GLU A 64 2.60 -2.99 -4.25
N CYS A 65 1.29 -3.09 -3.99
CA CYS A 65 0.62 -2.28 -2.96
C CYS A 65 0.51 -2.99 -1.60
N LEU A 66 1.01 -4.23 -1.50
CA LEU A 66 1.06 -5.07 -0.31
C LEU A 66 -0.31 -5.29 0.31
N GLY A 67 -1.35 -5.29 -0.51
CA GLY A 67 -2.71 -5.46 -0.05
C GLY A 67 -3.43 -4.18 0.43
N ALA A 68 -2.80 -3.02 0.29
CA ALA A 68 -3.40 -1.74 0.72
C ALA A 68 -4.69 -1.42 -0.05
N GLY A 69 -4.74 -1.77 -1.34
CA GLY A 69 -5.86 -1.47 -2.21
C GLY A 69 -7.16 -2.14 -1.76
N GLN A 70 -7.14 -3.47 -1.54
CA GLN A 70 -8.32 -4.19 -1.07
C GLN A 70 -8.72 -3.76 0.33
N ARG A 71 -7.76 -3.47 1.21
CA ARG A 71 -8.07 -3.07 2.59
C ARG A 71 -8.78 -1.72 2.64
N VAL A 72 -8.37 -0.77 1.79
CA VAL A 72 -9.11 0.50 1.66
C VAL A 72 -10.52 0.24 1.15
N THR A 73 -10.68 -0.51 0.05
CA THR A 73 -11.99 -0.76 -0.55
C THR A 73 -12.93 -1.48 0.41
N GLN A 74 -12.48 -2.57 1.04
CA GLN A 74 -13.33 -3.43 1.87
C GLN A 74 -13.53 -2.85 3.28
N ASP A 75 -12.46 -2.49 3.99
CA ASP A 75 -12.57 -2.13 5.42
C ASP A 75 -13.05 -0.68 5.61
N LEU A 76 -12.57 0.25 4.79
CA LEU A 76 -12.82 1.69 4.99
C LEU A 76 -14.02 2.19 4.18
N PHE A 77 -14.29 1.59 3.03
CA PHE A 77 -15.36 2.01 2.12
C PHE A 77 -16.45 0.96 1.93
N GLN A 78 -16.41 -0.17 2.66
CA GLN A 78 -17.46 -1.20 2.66
C GLN A 78 -17.79 -1.74 1.26
N GLY A 79 -16.76 -1.93 0.44
CA GLY A 79 -16.89 -2.42 -0.94
C GLY A 79 -17.32 -1.38 -1.97
N ARG A 80 -17.56 -0.12 -1.58
CA ARG A 80 -17.95 0.95 -2.52
C ARG A 80 -16.81 1.27 -3.48
N SER A 81 -17.16 1.74 -4.69
CA SER A 81 -16.21 2.13 -5.73
C SER A 81 -16.35 3.60 -6.11
N TRP A 82 -15.23 4.24 -6.44
CA TRP A 82 -15.19 5.57 -7.04
C TRP A 82 -15.81 5.62 -8.43
N GLN A 83 -15.94 4.46 -9.12
CA GLN A 83 -16.61 4.39 -10.42
C GLN A 83 -18.12 4.60 -10.30
N ASP A 84 -18.73 4.09 -9.22
CA ASP A 84 -20.16 4.23 -8.95
C ASP A 84 -20.48 5.56 -8.26
N ASP A 85 -19.55 6.07 -7.47
CA ASP A 85 -19.67 7.35 -6.77
C ASP A 85 -18.37 8.17 -6.89
N PRO A 86 -18.27 9.06 -7.90
CA PRO A 86 -17.08 9.87 -8.14
C PRO A 86 -16.63 10.73 -6.96
N ARG A 87 -17.52 11.04 -6.00
CA ARG A 87 -17.17 11.77 -4.78
C ARG A 87 -16.22 10.99 -3.86
N LEU A 88 -16.08 9.67 -4.09
CA LEU A 88 -15.15 8.81 -3.35
C LEU A 88 -13.72 8.86 -3.89
N THR A 89 -13.48 9.47 -5.05
CA THR A 89 -12.16 9.52 -5.70
C THR A 89 -11.09 10.07 -4.75
N ASP A 90 -11.23 11.32 -4.28
CA ASP A 90 -10.22 11.94 -3.42
C ASP A 90 -10.09 11.27 -2.04
N PRO A 91 -11.19 10.91 -1.34
CA PRO A 91 -11.10 10.12 -0.11
C PRO A 91 -10.36 8.78 -0.29
N MET A 92 -10.64 8.05 -1.38
CA MET A 92 -9.95 6.78 -1.64
C MET A 92 -8.48 6.98 -2.00
N ILE A 93 -8.11 8.06 -2.70
CA ILE A 93 -6.71 8.38 -2.99
C ILE A 93 -5.94 8.63 -1.69
N ARG A 94 -6.47 9.47 -0.78
CA ARG A 94 -5.82 9.75 0.51
C ARG A 94 -5.72 8.51 1.38
N ALA A 95 -6.81 7.75 1.48
CA ALA A 95 -6.82 6.48 2.23
C ALA A 95 -5.83 5.46 1.65
N PHE A 96 -5.70 5.39 0.32
CA PHE A 96 -4.75 4.51 -0.34
C PHE A 96 -3.30 4.91 -0.06
N ALA A 97 -2.97 6.21 -0.13
CA ALA A 97 -1.64 6.69 0.25
C ALA A 97 -1.30 6.32 1.71
N GLY A 98 -2.24 6.54 2.63
CA GLY A 98 -2.10 6.17 4.03
C GLY A 98 -1.91 4.67 4.25
N MET A 99 -2.81 3.86 3.69
CA MET A 99 -2.76 2.41 3.87
C MET A 99 -1.51 1.78 3.25
N ARG A 100 -1.02 2.31 2.12
CA ARG A 100 0.26 1.90 1.54
C ARG A 100 1.42 2.16 2.48
N ALA A 101 1.50 3.35 3.08
CA ALA A 101 2.54 3.67 4.04
C ALA A 101 2.51 2.70 5.22
N ILE A 102 1.32 2.44 5.77
CA ILE A 102 1.11 1.46 6.85
C ILE A 102 1.58 0.06 6.43
N HIS A 103 1.17 -0.43 5.26
CA HIS A 103 1.49 -1.77 4.78
C HIS A 103 2.98 -1.96 4.49
N GLN A 104 3.67 -0.92 3.99
CA GLN A 104 5.13 -0.94 3.84
C GLN A 104 5.84 -1.09 5.19
N ARG A 105 5.36 -0.40 6.24
CA ARG A 105 5.94 -0.55 7.59
C ARG A 105 5.63 -1.93 8.16
N LEU A 106 4.43 -2.45 7.94
CA LEU A 106 4.07 -3.82 8.31
C LEU A 106 4.98 -4.85 7.63
N GLU A 107 5.32 -4.68 6.35
CA GLU A 107 6.26 -5.55 5.65
C GLU A 107 7.64 -5.54 6.30
N LEU A 108 8.20 -4.34 6.55
CA LEU A 108 9.49 -4.18 7.21
C LEU A 108 9.48 -4.77 8.63
N LEU A 109 8.42 -4.53 9.39
CA LEU A 109 8.23 -5.13 10.71
C LEU A 109 8.12 -6.66 10.59
N GLN A 110 7.39 -7.21 9.63
CA GLN A 110 7.31 -8.65 9.42
C GLN A 110 8.70 -9.23 9.13
N ALA A 111 9.44 -8.65 8.18
CA ALA A 111 10.80 -9.05 7.81
C ALA A 111 11.78 -8.99 8.99
N ALA A 112 11.70 -7.96 9.84
CA ALA A 112 12.54 -7.83 11.04
C ALA A 112 12.38 -9.00 12.03
N GLY A 113 11.34 -9.83 11.89
CA GLY A 113 11.17 -11.04 12.69
C GLY A 113 12.22 -12.11 12.45
N ALA A 114 12.96 -12.04 11.34
CA ALA A 114 14.08 -12.94 11.04
C ALA A 114 15.39 -12.53 11.74
N LEU A 115 15.44 -11.35 12.36
CA LEU A 115 16.61 -10.86 13.08
C LEU A 115 16.69 -11.47 14.49
N PRO A 116 17.90 -11.58 15.09
CA PRO A 116 18.09 -12.04 16.46
C PRO A 116 17.73 -10.95 17.50
N LEU A 117 16.50 -10.45 17.42
CA LEU A 117 15.98 -9.37 18.28
C LEU A 117 16.00 -9.79 19.75
N ASP A 118 16.31 -8.86 20.65
CA ASP A 118 16.13 -9.11 22.09
C ASP A 118 14.65 -9.11 22.50
N THR A 119 14.36 -9.42 23.77
CA THR A 119 12.97 -9.48 24.25
C THR A 119 12.23 -8.14 24.13
N ALA A 120 12.91 -7.02 24.37
CA ALA A 120 12.28 -5.70 24.33
C ALA A 120 11.89 -5.34 22.89
N ASP A 121 12.77 -5.56 21.91
CA ASP A 121 12.46 -5.27 20.51
C ASP A 121 11.44 -6.23 19.92
N ARG A 122 11.46 -7.52 20.30
CA ARG A 122 10.42 -8.47 19.88
C ARG A 122 9.04 -8.01 20.32
N ASN A 123 8.93 -7.53 21.57
CA ASN A 123 7.68 -7.03 22.12
C ASN A 123 7.24 -5.74 21.43
N LYS A 124 8.16 -4.78 21.25
CA LYS A 124 7.86 -3.52 20.56
C LYS A 124 7.42 -3.76 19.11
N ARG A 125 8.13 -4.61 18.38
CA ARG A 125 7.76 -5.04 17.02
C ARG A 125 6.37 -5.66 16.97
N ARG A 126 6.06 -6.58 17.90
CA ARG A 126 4.74 -7.22 17.95
C ARG A 126 3.63 -6.19 18.21
N ALA A 127 3.84 -5.29 19.17
CA ALA A 127 2.91 -4.21 19.47
C ALA A 127 2.67 -3.30 18.25
N SER A 128 3.74 -2.88 17.55
CA SER A 128 3.60 -2.07 16.33
C SER A 128 2.82 -2.81 15.23
N ILE A 129 3.07 -4.11 15.04
CA ILE A 129 2.29 -4.93 14.10
C ILE A 129 0.81 -4.96 14.51
N ASP A 130 0.50 -5.27 15.77
CA ASP A 130 -0.88 -5.37 16.25
C ASP A 130 -1.62 -4.02 16.12
N THR A 131 -0.94 -2.91 16.42
CA THR A 131 -1.46 -1.54 16.28
C THR A 131 -1.79 -1.16 14.83
N LEU A 132 -0.95 -1.56 13.85
CA LEU A 132 -1.09 -1.20 12.43
C LEU A 132 -1.96 -2.21 11.64
N SER A 133 -2.09 -3.43 12.14
CA SER A 133 -2.91 -4.49 11.52
C SER A 133 -4.36 -4.52 12.00
N GLY A 134 -4.69 -3.89 13.12
CA GLY A 134 -6.05 -3.85 13.65
C GLY A 134 -7.02 -3.01 12.82
N THR A 135 -8.26 -2.86 13.28
CA THR A 135 -9.23 -1.97 12.65
C THR A 135 -8.79 -0.51 12.81
N LEU A 136 -8.62 0.20 11.70
CA LEU A 136 -8.14 1.58 11.68
C LEU A 136 -9.25 2.53 11.23
N PRO A 137 -9.54 3.61 11.97
CA PRO A 137 -10.42 4.66 11.49
C PRO A 137 -9.86 5.34 10.24
N LEU A 138 -10.72 5.72 9.30
CA LEU A 138 -10.32 6.40 8.05
C LEU A 138 -9.41 7.60 8.31
N ALA A 139 -9.78 8.46 9.27
CA ALA A 139 -8.99 9.64 9.61
C ALA A 139 -7.56 9.31 10.06
N ARG A 140 -7.36 8.19 10.77
CA ARG A 140 -6.02 7.73 11.17
C ARG A 140 -5.21 7.25 9.98
N VAL A 141 -5.85 6.49 9.07
CA VAL A 141 -5.20 6.03 7.83
C VAL A 141 -4.77 7.22 6.97
N GLU A 142 -5.68 8.16 6.69
CA GLU A 142 -5.40 9.33 5.85
C GLU A 142 -4.29 10.23 6.42
N SER A 143 -4.18 10.33 7.75
CA SER A 143 -3.18 11.16 8.43
C SER A 143 -1.88 10.43 8.73
N PHE A 144 -1.78 9.12 8.50
CA PHE A 144 -0.59 8.34 8.83
C PHE A 144 0.67 8.85 8.10
N PRO A 145 0.67 9.14 6.78
CA PRO A 145 1.84 9.68 6.10
C PRO A 145 2.23 11.06 6.66
N GLY A 146 3.48 11.21 7.09
CA GLY A 146 4.00 12.41 7.75
C GLY A 146 3.61 12.55 9.22
N SER A 147 2.94 11.57 9.83
CA SER A 147 2.55 11.61 11.23
C SER A 147 3.70 11.34 12.20
N ALA A 148 3.49 11.72 13.46
CA ALA A 148 4.36 11.30 14.56
C ALA A 148 4.36 9.77 14.74
N GLU A 149 3.25 9.09 14.45
CA GLU A 149 3.15 7.64 14.53
C GLU A 149 4.04 6.96 13.48
N GLU A 150 4.00 7.42 12.23
CA GLU A 150 4.91 6.92 11.18
C GLU A 150 6.37 7.16 11.57
N ALA A 151 6.70 8.36 12.06
CA ALA A 151 8.05 8.70 12.48
C ALA A 151 8.56 7.80 13.63
N GLU A 152 7.71 7.44 14.58
CA GLU A 152 8.05 6.54 15.68
C GLU A 152 8.32 5.11 15.18
N VAL A 153 7.45 4.59 14.31
CA VAL A 153 7.62 3.26 13.71
C VAL A 153 8.90 3.21 12.88
N ASP A 154 9.14 4.24 12.07
CA ASP A 154 10.35 4.33 11.25
C ASP A 154 11.62 4.45 12.11
N ALA A 155 11.58 5.22 13.20
CA ALA A 155 12.70 5.31 14.13
C ALA A 155 12.98 3.95 14.79
N PHE A 156 11.93 3.22 15.15
CA PHE A 156 12.08 1.87 15.66
C PHE A 156 12.69 0.92 14.62
N ILE A 157 12.15 0.86 13.40
CA ILE A 157 12.68 0.02 12.31
C ILE A 157 14.16 0.34 12.06
N ARG A 158 14.53 1.64 11.96
CA ARG A 158 15.92 2.06 11.79
C ARG A 158 16.83 1.58 12.92
N SER A 159 16.34 1.60 14.16
CA SER A 159 17.12 1.13 15.32
C SER A 159 17.49 -0.35 15.19
N LEU A 160 16.69 -1.17 14.49
CA LEU A 160 16.93 -2.60 14.32
C LEU A 160 18.13 -2.92 13.43
N SER A 161 18.68 -1.93 12.70
CA SER A 161 19.92 -2.10 11.94
C SER A 161 21.10 -2.57 12.79
N ARG A 162 21.06 -2.39 14.12
CA ARG A 162 22.06 -2.95 15.06
C ARG A 162 22.12 -4.48 15.07
N TYR A 163 21.10 -5.16 14.57
CA TYR A 163 21.04 -6.62 14.45
C TYR A 163 21.48 -7.13 13.07
N VAL A 164 21.67 -6.24 12.11
CA VAL A 164 22.15 -6.59 10.77
C VAL A 164 23.68 -6.63 10.84
N ALA A 165 24.27 -7.80 10.63
CA ALA A 165 25.72 -7.92 10.50
C ALA A 165 26.19 -7.01 9.37
N ARG A 166 27.18 -6.16 9.65
CA ARG A 166 27.87 -5.40 8.60
C ARG A 166 28.97 -6.31 8.05
N GLU A 167 28.78 -6.81 6.85
CA GLU A 167 29.87 -7.40 6.04
C GLU A 167 30.82 -6.29 5.55
#